data_AF-A0A838SW69-F1
#
_entry.id   AF-A0A838SW69-F1
#
_cell.length_a   1.000
_cell.length_b   1.000
_cell.length_c   1.000
_cell.angle_alpha   90.00
_cell.angle_beta   90.00
_cell.angle_gamma   90.00
#
_symmetry.space_group_name_H-M   'P 1'
#
loop_
_entity.id
_entity.type
_entity.pdbx_description
1 polymer ?
#
loop_
_entity_poly.entity_id
_entity_poly.type
_entity_poly.pdbx_seq_one_letter_code
_entity_poly.pdbx_strand_id
1 'polypeptide(L)' 'MQDDTTAPTGGVDWATDTNELCIVDACGATLLRRNTTHDAAGIRRLVEGFTRHGVQRVAIERPDGPV' A
#
# COMPACT_ATOMS: atom_id res chain seq x y z
N MET A 1 -19.70 12.34 16.21
CA MET A 1 -19.52 11.94 14.82
C MET A 1 -18.13 12.43 14.44
N GLN A 2 -17.12 11.56 14.54
CA GLN A 2 -15.75 11.94 14.14
C GLN A 2 -15.75 12.08 12.62
N ASP A 3 -15.10 13.13 12.14
CA ASP A 3 -15.04 13.48 10.73
C ASP A 3 -14.09 12.49 10.04
N ASP A 4 -14.66 11.50 9.36
CA ASP A 4 -13.95 10.48 8.57
C ASP A 4 -13.43 11.06 7.22
N THR A 5 -13.12 12.35 7.20
CA THR A 5 -12.84 13.14 5.98
C THR A 5 -11.41 13.04 5.49
N THR A 6 -10.52 12.40 6.24
CA THR A 6 -9.15 12.15 5.80
C THR A 6 -9.07 10.98 4.84
N ALA A 7 -8.47 11.22 3.67
CA ALA A 7 -8.23 10.19 2.67
C ALA A 7 -7.47 8.98 3.27
N PRO A 8 -7.80 7.72 2.87
CA PRO A 8 -7.08 6.52 3.29
C PRO A 8 -5.57 6.62 3.07
N THR A 9 -4.80 5.97 3.93
CA THR A 9 -3.35 5.88 3.80
C THR A 9 -2.93 4.48 3.33
N GLY A 10 -1.88 4.44 2.52
CA GLY A 10 -1.26 3.21 2.05
C GLY A 10 0.04 2.92 2.78
N GLY A 11 0.37 1.64 2.88
CA GLY A 11 1.69 1.13 3.24
C GLY A 11 2.15 0.14 2.18
N VAL A 12 3.45 0.16 1.88
CA VAL A 12 4.14 -0.86 1.09
C VAL A 12 5.29 -1.40 1.90
N ASP A 13 5.32 -2.72 2.06
CA ASP A 13 6.53 -3.47 2.40
C ASP A 13 7.18 -3.90 1.08
N TRP A 14 8.36 -3.35 0.81
CA TRP A 14 9.07 -3.53 -0.44
C TRP A 14 10.17 -4.59 -0.27
N ALA A 15 10.03 -5.74 -0.93
CA ALA A 15 11.07 -6.78 -0.90
C ALA A 15 11.46 -7.25 -2.31
N THR A 16 12.54 -8.04 -2.38
CA THR A 16 13.17 -8.49 -3.62
C THR A 16 12.22 -9.29 -4.53
N ASP A 17 11.41 -10.18 -3.94
CA ASP A 17 10.57 -11.12 -4.71
C ASP A 17 9.08 -10.75 -4.70
N THR A 18 8.60 -10.20 -3.58
CA THR A 18 7.20 -9.83 -3.39
C THR A 18 7.09 -8.53 -2.63
N ASN A 19 6.13 -7.70 -3.00
CA ASN A 19 5.75 -6.52 -2.23
C ASN A 19 4.40 -6.76 -1.57
N GLU A 20 4.22 -6.30 -0.34
CA GLU A 20 2.93 -6.32 0.33
C GLU A 20 2.37 -4.90 0.43
N LEU A 21 1.12 -4.72 -0.01
CA LEU A 21 0.39 -3.47 0.16
C LEU A 21 -0.63 -3.60 1.28
N CYS A 22 -0.79 -2.54 2.06
CA CYS A 22 -1.84 -2.37 3.06
C CYS A 22 -2.51 -1.00 2.86
N ILE A 23 -3.83 -0.93 2.93
CA ILE A 23 -4.59 0.32 2.90
C ILE A 23 -5.43 0.38 4.16
N VAL A 24 -5.36 1.49 4.89
CA VAL A 24 -6.17 1.73 6.09
C VAL A 24 -6.99 3.01 5.95
N ASP A 25 -8.20 3.00 6.50
CA ASP A 25 -9.02 4.20 6.62
C ASP A 25 -8.49 5.16 7.72
N ALA A 26 -9.17 6.29 7.90
CA ALA A 26 -8.78 7.29 8.89
C ALA A 26 -8.86 6.80 10.35
N CYS A 27 -9.67 5.77 10.60
CA CYS A 27 -9.80 5.14 11.92
C CYS A 27 -8.77 4.02 12.13
N GLY A 28 -7.96 3.70 11.11
CA GLY A 28 -6.96 2.64 11.13
C GLY A 28 -7.51 1.26 10.76
N ALA A 29 -8.75 1.15 10.29
CA ALA A 29 -9.30 -0.13 9.83
C ALA A 29 -8.74 -0.50 8.45
N THR A 30 -8.36 -1.76 8.28
CA THR A 30 -7.79 -2.26 7.02
C THR A 30 -8.87 -2.39 5.94
N LEU A 31 -8.71 -1.65 4.85
CA LEU A 31 -9.57 -1.71 3.67
C LEU A 31 -9.10 -2.76 2.66
N LEU A 32 -7.78 -2.91 2.52
CA LEU A 32 -7.16 -3.87 1.61
C LEU A 32 -5.78 -4.29 2.12
N ARG A 33 -5.49 -5.59 2.08
CA ARG A 33 -4.15 -6.15 2.24
C ARG A 33 -3.90 -7.17 1.13
N ARG A 34 -2.77 -7.06 0.43
CA ARG A 34 -2.47 -7.94 -0.70
C ARG A 34 -0.97 -8.03 -0.98
N ASN A 35 -0.51 -9.24 -1.28
CA ASN A 35 0.81 -9.48 -1.87
C ASN A 35 0.80 -9.34 -3.39
N THR A 36 1.90 -8.83 -3.94
CA THR A 36 2.17 -8.68 -5.37
C THR A 36 3.57 -9.17 -5.68
N THR A 37 3.79 -9.74 -6.86
CA THR A 37 5.14 -10.10 -7.31
C THR A 37 5.98 -8.85 -7.55
N HIS A 38 7.29 -8.95 -7.36
CA HIS A 38 8.24 -7.91 -7.72
C HIS A 38 8.54 -7.93 -9.23
N ASP A 39 7.49 -7.75 -10.03
CA ASP A 39 7.59 -7.62 -11.47
C ASP A 39 6.69 -6.47 -11.98
N ALA A 40 6.78 -6.17 -13.27
CA ALA A 40 6.04 -5.06 -13.86
C ALA A 40 4.50 -5.23 -13.77
N ALA A 41 3.98 -6.45 -13.72
CA ALA A 41 2.55 -6.70 -13.56
C ALA A 41 2.12 -6.56 -12.10
N GLY A 42 2.93 -7.05 -11.16
CA GLY A 42 2.71 -6.89 -9.72
C GLY A 42 2.74 -5.44 -9.28
N ILE A 43 3.72 -4.66 -9.74
CA ILE A 43 3.82 -3.21 -9.44
C ILE A 43 2.60 -2.45 -9.99
N ARG A 44 2.12 -2.78 -11.20
CA ARG A 44 0.89 -2.18 -11.74
C ARG A 44 -0.32 -2.47 -10.86
N ARG A 45 -0.49 -3.72 -10.41
CA ARG A 45 -1.59 -4.11 -9.50
C ARG A 45 -1.50 -3.39 -8.15
N LEU A 46 -0.30 -3.15 -7.65
CA LEU A 46 -0.05 -2.39 -6.43
C LEU A 46 -0.50 -0.93 -6.60
N VAL A 47 -0.08 -0.26 -7.67
CA VAL A 47 -0.49 1.12 -7.99
C VAL A 47 -2.01 1.21 -8.20
N GLU A 48 -2.60 0.29 -8.97
CA GLU A 48 -4.05 0.23 -9.17
C GLU A 48 -4.82 0.09 -7.84
N GLY A 49 -4.27 -0.67 -6.89
CA GLY A 49 -4.84 -0.80 -5.54
C GLY A 49 -4.98 0.56 -4.86
N PHE A 50 -3.90 1.35 -4.83
CA PHE A 50 -3.90 2.68 -4.23
C PHE A 50 -4.80 3.67 -4.95
N THR A 51 -4.74 3.72 -6.28
CA THR A 51 -5.58 4.63 -7.07
C THR A 51 -7.07 4.34 -6.88
N ARG A 52 -7.47 3.05 -6.87
CA ARG A 52 -8.88 2.66 -6.70
C ARG A 52 -9.45 3.03 -5.32
N HIS A 53 -8.60 3.11 -4.29
CA HIS A 53 -9.02 3.47 -2.92
C HIS A 53 -8.80 4.95 -2.59
N GLY A 54 -8.40 5.77 -3.56
CA GLY A 54 -8.19 7.21 -3.34
C GLY A 54 -7.04 7.52 -2.37
N VAL A 55 -6.06 6.62 -2.25
CA VAL A 55 -4.90 6.82 -1.37
C VAL A 55 -4.04 7.96 -1.92
N GLN A 56 -3.77 8.95 -1.06
CA GLN A 56 -2.95 10.13 -1.41
C GLN A 56 -1.54 10.08 -0.81
N ARG A 57 -1.33 9.26 0.21
CA ARG A 57 -0.05 9.12 0.92
C ARG A 57 0.24 7.64 1.13
N VAL A 58 1.46 7.24 0.77
CA VAL A 58 1.95 5.87 0.92
C VAL A 58 3.24 5.91 1.71
N ALA A 59 3.29 5.18 2.83
CA ALA A 59 4.53 4.88 3.53
C ALA A 59 5.19 3.67 2.84
N ILE A 60 6.51 3.72 2.65
CA ILE A 60 7.27 2.62 2.05
C ILE A 60 8.32 2.19 3.06
N GLU A 61 8.24 0.95 3.51
CA GLU A 61 9.36 0.23 4.11
C GLU A 61 10.16 -0.38 2.98
N ARG A 62 11.49 -0.23 3.03
CA ARG A 62 12.40 -0.77 2.03
C ARG A 62 13.69 -1.17 2.73
N PRO A 63 14.17 -2.42 2.59
CA PRO A 63 15.49 -2.80 3.07
C PRO A 63 16.57 -2.12 2.23
N ASP A 64 17.77 -1.97 2.79
CA ASP A 64 18.92 -1.36 2.12
C ASP A 64 19.37 -2.12 0.86
N GLY A 65 18.94 -3.38 0.71
CA GLY A 65 19.33 -4.30 -0.37
C GLY A 65 20.24 -5.42 0.14
N PRO A 66 20.66 -6.35 -0.73
CA PRO A 66 21.68 -7.33 -0.34
C PRO A 66 22.99 -6.61 0.02
N VAL A 67 23.52 -6.91 1.22
CA VAL A 67 24.87 -6.55 1.68
C VAL A 67 25.92 -7.49 1.12
#